data_AF-A0A958EGK2-F1
#
_entry.id   AF-A0A958EGK2-F1
#
_cell.length_a   1.000
_cell.length_b   1.000
_cell.length_c   1.000
_cell.angle_alpha   90.00
_cell.angle_beta   90.00
_cell.angle_gamma   90.00
#
_symmetry.space_group_name_H-M   'P 1'
#
loop_
_entity.id
_entity.type
_entity.pdbx_description
1 polymer ?
#
loop_
_entity_poly.entity_id
_entity_poly.type
_entity_poly.pdbx_seq_one_letter_code
_entity_poly.pdbx_strand_id
1 'polypeptide(L)'
;AHWLSVPVLSSALGPQEIHQVGIDNSKNWARKHWQTIRNQYHNTPGFARFGPGLEEIYGCQWNRLVDLNCALLEYFCRCFEIFTPLTLGTALKIDAADATDRIVQMVLATGCNTYLSGTGGSLNYLCPHQVEAAGIGLRFLEVKHPLYPQSGRGFIAGLSALDFLFNTGMDAPAFFAAFAYPESVAR
;
A
#
# COMPACT_ATOMS: atom_id res chain seq x y z
N ALA A 1 -17.76 -0.39 7.82
CA ALA A 1 -16.70 -0.43 6.78
C ALA A 1 -17.28 -1.00 5.49
N HIS A 2 -16.82 -0.54 4.33
CA HIS A 2 -17.22 -1.05 3.02
C HIS A 2 -15.98 -1.31 2.18
N TRP A 3 -15.91 -2.49 1.57
CA TRP A 3 -14.79 -2.87 0.70
C TRP A 3 -15.02 -2.36 -0.72
N LEU A 4 -13.98 -1.74 -1.29
CA LEU A 4 -13.95 -1.30 -2.69
C LEU A 4 -13.08 -2.25 -3.50
N SER A 5 -13.69 -2.97 -4.44
CA SER A 5 -13.03 -4.01 -5.22
C SER A 5 -12.95 -3.62 -6.69
N VAL A 6 -11.72 -3.52 -7.21
CA VAL A 6 -11.48 -3.30 -8.64
C VAL A 6 -11.77 -4.60 -9.38
N PRO A 7 -12.69 -4.62 -10.37
CA PRO A 7 -12.97 -5.83 -11.13
C PRO A 7 -11.81 -6.11 -12.09
N VAL A 8 -11.33 -7.35 -12.08
CA VAL A 8 -10.23 -7.80 -12.93
C VAL A 8 -10.72 -8.82 -13.95
N LEU A 9 -10.06 -8.88 -15.10
CA LEU A 9 -10.29 -9.91 -16.11
C LEU A 9 -9.67 -11.22 -15.62
N SER A 10 -10.49 -12.27 -15.44
CA SER A 10 -9.98 -13.58 -15.05
C SER A 10 -9.27 -14.26 -16.23
N SER A 11 -8.13 -14.88 -15.98
CA SER A 11 -7.48 -15.75 -16.96
C SER A 11 -8.29 -17.02 -17.19
N ALA A 12 -8.58 -17.35 -18.45
CA ALA A 12 -9.03 -18.70 -18.80
C ALA A 12 -7.88 -19.74 -18.70
N LEU A 13 -6.62 -19.29 -18.61
CA LEU A 13 -5.42 -20.10 -18.81
C LEU A 13 -4.61 -20.37 -17.51
N GLY A 14 -5.17 -20.07 -16.33
CA GLY A 14 -4.50 -20.29 -15.04
C GLY A 14 -3.89 -19.02 -14.42
N PRO A 15 -3.02 -19.16 -13.40
CA PRO A 15 -2.49 -18.02 -12.65
C PRO A 15 -1.75 -17.02 -13.54
N GLN A 16 -1.98 -15.73 -13.29
CA GLN A 16 -1.36 -14.62 -14.03
C GLN A 16 -0.30 -13.94 -13.17
N GLU A 17 0.74 -13.43 -13.83
CA GLU A 17 1.68 -12.54 -13.16
C GLU A 17 0.98 -11.23 -12.77
N ILE A 18 1.29 -10.70 -11.59
CA ILE A 18 0.62 -9.53 -11.00
C ILE A 18 0.60 -8.33 -11.95
N HIS A 19 1.69 -8.09 -12.70
CA HIS A 19 1.81 -6.95 -13.61
C HIS A 19 0.99 -7.09 -14.91
N GLN A 20 0.50 -8.30 -15.21
CA GLN A 20 -0.30 -8.59 -16.40
C GLN A 20 -1.81 -8.51 -16.14
N VAL A 21 -2.23 -8.38 -14.87
CA VAL A 21 -3.64 -8.38 -14.49
C VAL A 21 -4.37 -7.17 -15.08
N GLY A 22 -5.28 -7.45 -16.02
CA GLY A 22 -6.12 -6.45 -16.67
C GLY A 22 -7.37 -6.10 -15.85
N ILE A 23 -7.81 -4.85 -15.95
CA ILE A 23 -9.04 -4.35 -15.32
C ILE A 23 -10.23 -4.58 -16.27
N ASP A 24 -11.34 -5.08 -15.71
CA ASP A 24 -12.61 -5.21 -16.42
C ASP A 24 -13.37 -3.87 -16.46
N ASN A 25 -13.05 -3.06 -17.46
CA ASN A 25 -13.67 -1.75 -17.69
C ASN A 25 -15.07 -1.80 -18.34
N SER A 26 -15.64 -3.00 -18.56
CA SER A 26 -17.07 -3.09 -18.91
C SER A 26 -17.98 -2.64 -17.75
N LYS A 27 -17.43 -2.64 -16.53
CA LYS A 27 -18.08 -2.17 -15.31
C LYS A 27 -17.66 -0.74 -14.99
N ASN A 28 -18.62 0.10 -14.60
CA ASN A 28 -18.37 1.46 -14.11
C ASN A 28 -17.82 1.49 -12.67
N TRP A 29 -16.78 0.71 -12.38
CA TRP A 29 -16.23 0.54 -11.02
C TRP A 29 -15.60 1.83 -10.48
N ALA A 30 -14.82 2.54 -11.29
CA ALA A 30 -14.09 3.73 -10.88
C ALA A 30 -15.05 4.84 -10.42
N ARG A 31 -16.09 5.09 -11.23
CA ARG A 31 -17.17 6.02 -10.89
C ARG A 31 -17.88 5.63 -9.60
N LYS A 32 -18.20 4.34 -9.42
CA LYS A 32 -18.85 3.84 -8.19
C LYS A 32 -17.95 4.03 -6.97
N HIS A 33 -16.66 3.70 -7.07
CA HIS A 33 -15.69 3.90 -6.00
C HIS A 33 -15.61 5.38 -5.61
N TRP A 34 -15.43 6.27 -6.60
CA TRP A 34 -15.33 7.70 -6.34
C TRP A 34 -16.58 8.25 -5.65
N GLN A 35 -17.78 7.88 -6.14
CA GLN A 35 -19.04 8.30 -5.51
C GLN A 35 -19.15 7.81 -4.06
N THR A 36 -18.77 6.57 -3.78
CA THR A 36 -18.76 6.02 -2.41
C THR A 36 -17.81 6.80 -1.51
N ILE A 37 -16.60 7.08 -1.98
CA ILE A 37 -15.59 7.84 -1.23
C ILE A 37 -16.10 9.27 -0.96
N ARG A 38 -16.54 9.98 -2.01
CA ARG A 38 -17.07 11.34 -1.87
C ARG A 38 -18.25 11.38 -0.89
N ASN A 39 -19.22 10.49 -1.02
CA ASN A 39 -20.37 10.47 -0.13
C ASN A 39 -19.95 10.25 1.33
N GLN A 40 -19.00 9.35 1.57
CA GLN A 40 -18.55 9.03 2.93
C GLN A 40 -17.75 10.15 3.57
N TYR A 41 -16.97 10.91 2.79
CA TYR A 41 -15.96 11.79 3.33
C TYR A 41 -16.11 13.27 2.95
N HIS A 42 -17.07 13.68 2.12
CA HIS A 42 -17.18 15.08 1.66
C HIS A 42 -17.21 16.14 2.77
N ASN A 43 -17.68 15.78 3.97
CA ASN A 43 -17.76 16.68 5.14
C ASN A 43 -16.61 16.49 6.14
N THR A 44 -15.58 15.69 5.82
CA THR A 44 -14.46 15.46 6.73
C THR A 44 -13.35 16.51 6.52
N PRO A 45 -12.54 16.79 7.56
CA PRO A 45 -11.54 17.87 7.51
C PRO A 45 -10.57 17.78 6.34
N GLY A 46 -10.14 16.56 5.95
CA GLY A 46 -9.16 16.35 4.90
C GLY A 46 -9.71 16.36 3.48
N PHE A 47 -11.04 16.36 3.28
CA PHE A 47 -11.62 16.14 1.94
C PHE A 47 -11.27 17.26 0.95
N ALA A 48 -11.34 18.53 1.36
CA ALA A 48 -11.02 19.64 0.48
C ALA A 48 -9.55 19.59 -0.02
N ARG A 49 -8.64 19.06 0.80
CA ARG A 49 -7.21 18.97 0.49
C ARG A 49 -6.89 17.73 -0.36
N PHE A 50 -7.43 16.57 0.00
CA PHE A 50 -7.02 15.28 -0.57
C PHE A 50 -8.08 14.63 -1.48
N GLY A 51 -9.29 15.18 -1.55
CA GLY A 51 -10.34 14.71 -2.45
C GLY A 51 -10.00 14.90 -3.93
N PRO A 52 -9.58 16.11 -4.36
CA PRO A 52 -9.36 16.41 -5.79
C PRO A 52 -8.32 15.51 -6.47
N GLY A 53 -7.19 15.23 -5.82
CA GLY A 53 -6.16 14.37 -6.41
C GLY A 53 -6.61 12.91 -6.54
N LEU A 54 -7.49 12.44 -5.65
CA LEU A 54 -8.07 11.11 -5.77
C LEU A 54 -9.17 11.06 -6.84
N GLU A 55 -9.94 12.14 -7.00
CA GLU A 55 -10.92 12.30 -8.09
C GLU A 55 -10.24 12.19 -9.46
N GLU A 56 -9.08 12.83 -9.63
CA GLU A 56 -8.29 12.77 -10.86
C GLU A 56 -7.91 11.32 -11.19
N ILE A 57 -7.39 10.57 -10.21
CA ILE A 57 -7.00 9.16 -10.40
C ILE A 57 -8.21 8.30 -10.79
N TYR A 58 -9.36 8.47 -10.14
CA TYR A 58 -10.58 7.73 -10.50
C TYR A 58 -11.22 8.23 -11.81
N GLY A 59 -10.86 9.42 -12.28
CA GLY A 59 -11.26 9.97 -13.57
C GLY A 59 -10.46 9.39 -14.74
N CYS A 60 -9.27 8.86 -14.49
CA CYS A 60 -8.47 8.18 -15.51
C CYS A 60 -9.02 6.79 -15.87
N GLN A 61 -8.82 6.38 -17.12
CA GLN A 61 -9.07 5.00 -17.55
C GLN A 61 -7.81 4.15 -17.35
N TRP A 62 -7.90 3.19 -16.43
CA TRP A 62 -6.80 2.24 -16.13
C TRP A 62 -7.04 0.91 -16.81
N ASN A 63 -6.03 0.38 -17.52
CA ASN A 63 -6.14 -0.90 -18.21
C ASN A 63 -5.54 -2.06 -17.41
N ARG A 64 -4.49 -1.80 -16.62
CA ARG A 64 -3.84 -2.80 -15.76
C ARG A 64 -3.97 -2.41 -14.30
N LEU A 65 -4.14 -3.41 -13.44
CA LEU A 65 -4.28 -3.21 -12.00
C LEU A 65 -3.02 -2.60 -11.39
N VAL A 66 -1.84 -3.01 -11.88
CA VAL A 66 -0.55 -2.49 -11.39
C VAL A 66 -0.42 -0.98 -11.61
N ASP A 67 -0.87 -0.46 -12.77
CA ASP A 67 -0.76 0.97 -13.10
C ASP A 67 -1.61 1.81 -12.14
N LEU A 68 -2.85 1.37 -11.88
CA LEU A 68 -3.73 2.00 -10.88
C LEU A 68 -3.12 1.95 -9.47
N ASN A 69 -2.59 0.80 -9.06
CA ASN A 69 -1.99 0.63 -7.74
C ASN A 69 -0.76 1.53 -7.57
N CYS A 70 0.09 1.66 -8.59
CA CYS A 70 1.23 2.57 -8.58
C CYS A 70 0.77 4.02 -8.45
N ALA A 71 -0.24 4.46 -9.22
CA ALA A 71 -0.78 5.81 -9.13
C ALA A 71 -1.35 6.13 -7.74
N LEU A 72 -2.10 5.19 -7.14
CA LEU A 72 -2.63 5.31 -5.78
C LEU A 72 -1.50 5.33 -4.74
N LEU A 73 -0.52 4.44 -4.86
CA LEU A 73 0.62 4.37 -3.95
C LEU A 73 1.40 5.69 -3.97
N GLU A 74 1.78 6.18 -5.15
CA GLU A 74 2.50 7.44 -5.31
C GLU A 74 1.70 8.62 -4.77
N TYR A 75 0.39 8.65 -5.02
CA TYR A 75 -0.51 9.66 -4.48
C TYR A 75 -0.46 9.69 -2.95
N PHE A 76 -0.66 8.54 -2.31
CA PHE A 76 -0.60 8.46 -0.86
C PHE A 76 0.80 8.77 -0.33
N CYS A 77 1.87 8.23 -0.92
CA CYS A 77 3.24 8.59 -0.54
C CYS A 77 3.45 10.11 -0.53
N ARG A 78 2.97 10.83 -1.55
CA ARG A 78 3.03 12.31 -1.55
C ARG A 78 2.19 12.93 -0.45
N CYS A 79 0.96 12.46 -0.21
CA CYS A 79 0.12 12.96 0.88
C CYS A 79 0.71 12.71 2.28
N PHE A 80 1.49 11.63 2.43
CA PHE A 80 2.17 11.24 3.66
C PHE A 80 3.62 11.79 3.74
N GLU A 81 4.06 12.56 2.75
CA GLU A 81 5.45 13.05 2.61
C GLU A 81 6.51 11.94 2.69
N ILE A 82 6.19 10.77 2.14
CA ILE A 82 7.09 9.62 2.01
C ILE A 82 7.85 9.75 0.70
N PHE A 83 9.15 10.01 0.80
CA PHE A 83 10.06 10.18 -0.34
C PHE A 83 10.98 8.97 -0.57
N THR A 84 10.74 7.86 0.12
CA THR A 84 11.52 6.63 -0.06
C THR A 84 11.49 6.20 -1.53
N PRO A 85 12.65 5.93 -2.15
CA PRO A 85 12.70 5.48 -3.54
C PRO A 85 11.86 4.22 -3.77
N LEU A 86 11.04 4.23 -4.81
CA LEU A 86 10.22 3.10 -5.22
C LEU A 86 10.82 2.43 -6.44
N THR A 87 10.99 1.11 -6.36
CA THR A 87 11.49 0.30 -7.47
C THR A 87 10.48 -0.80 -7.78
N LEU A 88 10.03 -0.88 -9.03
CA LEU A 88 9.19 -1.99 -9.48
C LEU A 88 9.98 -3.29 -9.46
N GLY A 89 9.42 -4.35 -8.89
CA GLY A 89 10.08 -5.66 -8.83
C GLY A 89 10.45 -6.21 -10.21
N THR A 90 9.66 -5.91 -11.24
CA THR A 90 9.96 -6.27 -12.63
C THR A 90 11.22 -5.59 -13.18
N ALA A 91 11.59 -4.42 -12.68
CA ALA A 91 12.81 -3.72 -13.06
C ALA A 91 14.07 -4.40 -12.53
N LEU A 92 13.95 -5.17 -11.43
CA LEU A 92 15.07 -5.91 -10.82
C LEU A 92 15.44 -7.19 -11.58
N LYS A 93 14.58 -7.66 -12.50
CA LYS A 93 14.79 -8.87 -13.32
C LYS A 93 15.20 -10.11 -12.50
N ILE A 94 14.55 -10.28 -11.34
CA ILE A 94 14.80 -11.39 -10.42
C ILE A 94 13.97 -12.59 -10.86
N ASP A 95 14.65 -13.73 -11.06
CA ASP A 95 14.04 -15.02 -11.32
C ASP A 95 14.37 -15.96 -10.16
N ALA A 96 13.39 -16.14 -9.27
CA ALA A 96 13.53 -16.97 -8.07
C ALA A 96 12.20 -17.69 -7.79
N ALA A 97 12.22 -19.02 -7.84
CA ALA A 97 11.03 -19.82 -7.57
C ALA A 97 10.64 -19.77 -6.08
N ASP A 98 11.62 -19.79 -5.19
CA ASP A 98 11.42 -19.66 -3.75
C ASP A 98 11.15 -18.20 -3.33
N ALA A 99 10.25 -18.02 -2.36
CA ALA A 99 9.83 -16.70 -1.91
C ALA A 99 10.91 -15.99 -1.07
N THR A 100 11.68 -16.73 -0.28
CA THR A 100 12.79 -16.17 0.52
C THR A 100 13.97 -15.81 -0.37
N ASP A 101 14.32 -16.67 -1.33
CA ASP A 101 15.39 -16.37 -2.29
C ASP A 101 15.08 -15.10 -3.10
N ARG A 102 13.81 -14.91 -3.48
CA ARG A 102 13.36 -13.69 -4.14
C ARG A 102 13.60 -12.46 -3.28
N ILE A 103 13.29 -12.53 -1.99
CA ILE A 103 13.53 -11.43 -1.03
C ILE A 103 15.03 -11.14 -0.90
N VAL A 104 15.86 -12.17 -0.74
CA VAL A 104 17.32 -12.03 -0.64
C VAL A 104 17.87 -11.34 -1.88
N GLN A 105 17.48 -11.79 -3.08
CA GLN A 105 17.92 -11.18 -4.33
C GLN A 105 17.43 -9.73 -4.49
N MET A 106 16.22 -9.40 -4.03
CA MET A 106 15.71 -8.03 -4.05
C MET A 106 16.56 -7.10 -3.20
N VAL A 107 16.88 -7.51 -1.96
CA VAL A 107 17.70 -6.71 -1.03
C VAL A 107 19.10 -6.46 -1.60
N LEU A 108 19.73 -7.50 -2.15
CA LEU A 108 21.05 -7.39 -2.77
C LEU A 108 21.03 -6.48 -4.02
N ALA A 109 20.02 -6.63 -4.88
CA ALA A 109 19.88 -5.85 -6.10
C ALA A 109 19.64 -4.35 -5.85
N THR A 110 19.03 -3.99 -4.71
CA THR A 110 18.83 -2.59 -4.31
C THR A 110 19.99 -2.01 -3.49
N GLY A 111 21.03 -2.81 -3.20
CA GLY A 111 22.15 -2.40 -2.34
C GLY A 111 21.76 -2.21 -0.87
N CYS A 112 20.61 -2.75 -0.46
CA CYS A 112 20.18 -2.73 0.93
C CYS A 112 20.87 -3.86 1.71
N ASN A 113 20.86 -3.77 3.05
CA ASN A 113 21.44 -4.78 3.93
C ASN A 113 20.44 -5.36 4.94
N THR A 114 19.20 -4.86 4.93
CA THR A 114 18.17 -5.23 5.90
C THR A 114 16.83 -5.38 5.19
N TYR A 115 16.12 -6.46 5.48
CA TYR A 115 14.73 -6.68 5.08
C TYR A 115 13.79 -6.40 6.25
N LEU A 116 12.84 -5.49 6.04
CA LEU A 116 11.77 -5.20 6.99
C LEU A 116 10.50 -5.98 6.58
N SER A 117 10.20 -7.04 7.31
CA SER A 117 9.02 -7.87 7.12
C SER A 117 7.86 -7.41 8.01
N GLY A 118 6.62 -7.63 7.58
CA GLY A 118 5.47 -7.64 8.49
C GLY A 118 5.46 -8.92 9.36
N THR A 119 4.60 -8.95 10.37
CA THR A 119 4.34 -10.11 11.24
C THR A 119 3.19 -11.00 10.76
N GLY A 120 2.67 -10.73 9.55
CA GLY A 120 1.54 -11.47 8.97
C GLY A 120 1.96 -12.65 8.10
N GLY A 121 1.37 -12.74 6.91
CA GLY A 121 1.55 -13.88 6.00
C GLY A 121 2.99 -14.14 5.53
N SER A 122 3.91 -13.19 5.70
CA SER A 122 5.34 -13.40 5.44
C SER A 122 5.97 -14.46 6.32
N LEU A 123 5.47 -14.63 7.56
CA LEU A 123 5.94 -15.69 8.46
C LEU A 123 5.68 -17.10 7.91
N ASN A 124 4.79 -17.26 6.93
CA ASN A 124 4.46 -18.57 6.36
C ASN A 124 5.47 -19.06 5.30
N TYR A 125 6.24 -18.15 4.70
CA TYR A 125 7.15 -18.49 3.60
C TYR A 125 8.58 -17.99 3.81
N LEU A 126 8.80 -17.05 4.73
CA LEU A 126 10.10 -16.49 5.00
C LEU A 126 10.94 -17.45 5.84
N CYS A 127 12.14 -17.79 5.37
CA CYS A 127 13.12 -18.60 6.10
C CYS A 127 14.23 -17.69 6.69
N PRO A 128 14.22 -17.40 8.01
CA PRO A 128 15.20 -16.51 8.62
C PRO A 128 16.66 -16.93 8.39
N HIS A 129 16.94 -18.23 8.44
CA HIS A 129 18.28 -18.76 8.23
C HIS A 129 18.84 -18.45 6.83
N GLN A 130 18.01 -18.46 5.78
CA GLN A 130 18.45 -18.10 4.43
C GLN A 130 18.80 -16.61 4.32
N VAL A 131 18.02 -15.75 4.99
CA VAL A 131 18.26 -14.30 5.04
C VAL A 131 19.57 -14.01 5.80
N GLU A 132 19.75 -14.63 6.96
CA GLU A 132 20.97 -14.50 7.77
C GLU A 132 22.21 -15.04 7.05
N ALA A 133 22.11 -16.18 6.37
CA ALA A 133 23.20 -16.76 5.59
C ALA A 133 23.64 -15.86 4.42
N ALA A 134 22.75 -15.02 3.91
CA ALA A 134 23.05 -14.00 2.90
C ALA A 134 23.65 -12.71 3.50
N GLY A 135 23.88 -12.66 4.82
CA GLY A 135 24.38 -11.47 5.52
C GLY A 135 23.37 -10.32 5.62
N ILE A 136 22.07 -10.61 5.44
CA ILE A 136 21.00 -9.62 5.48
C ILE A 136 20.40 -9.57 6.88
N GLY A 137 20.24 -8.38 7.42
CA GLY A 137 19.50 -8.15 8.66
C GLY A 137 18.01 -8.44 8.45
N LEU A 138 17.40 -9.23 9.31
CA LEU A 138 15.95 -9.41 9.34
C LEU A 138 15.34 -8.58 10.47
N ARG A 139 14.33 -7.77 10.14
CA ARG A 139 13.55 -6.99 11.11
C ARG A 139 12.06 -7.23 10.87
N PHE A 140 11.28 -7.16 11.95
CA PHE A 140 9.84 -7.27 11.89
C PHE A 140 9.20 -5.97 12.33
N LEU A 141 8.32 -5.44 11.48
CA LEU A 141 7.54 -4.24 11.79
C LEU A 141 6.33 -4.62 12.63
N GLU A 142 6.31 -4.14 13.88
CA GLU A 142 5.12 -4.17 14.73
C GLU A 142 4.31 -2.89 14.47
N VAL A 143 3.17 -3.04 13.80
CA VAL A 143 2.29 -1.91 13.49
C VAL A 143 1.36 -1.63 14.67
N LYS A 144 1.53 -0.48 15.30
CA LYS A 144 0.55 0.06 16.25
C LYS A 144 -0.37 1.01 15.51
N HIS A 145 -1.62 0.58 15.32
CA HIS A 145 -2.60 1.41 14.62
C HIS A 145 -2.94 2.65 15.44
N PRO A 146 -2.85 3.85 14.84
CA PRO A 146 -3.15 5.04 15.57
C PRO A 146 -4.64 5.20 15.87
N LEU A 147 -4.92 5.83 17.00
CA LEU A 147 -6.25 6.34 17.30
C LEU A 147 -6.38 7.74 16.69
N TYR A 148 -7.44 7.94 15.93
CA TYR A 148 -7.72 9.22 15.29
C TYR A 148 -9.25 9.44 15.21
N PRO A 149 -9.70 10.69 15.09
CA PRO A 149 -11.11 10.98 14.90
C PRO A 149 -11.65 10.29 13.66
N GLN A 150 -12.83 9.69 13.74
CA GLN A 150 -13.56 9.15 12.59
C GLN A 150 -14.96 9.75 12.58
N SER A 151 -15.44 10.16 11.40
CA SER A 151 -16.76 10.76 11.18
C SER A 151 -17.96 9.82 11.42
N GLY A 152 -17.70 8.52 11.66
CA GLY A 152 -18.72 7.51 11.94
C GLY A 152 -19.18 7.48 13.40
N ARG A 153 -20.00 6.47 13.75
CA ARG A 153 -20.56 6.29 15.10
C ARG A 153 -19.59 5.71 16.14
N GLY A 154 -18.32 5.56 15.78
CA GLY A 154 -17.29 4.95 16.62
C GLY A 154 -16.00 4.75 15.85
N PHE A 155 -14.95 4.37 16.58
CA PHE A 155 -13.64 4.08 16.01
C PHE A 155 -13.56 2.62 15.53
N ILE A 156 -13.11 2.44 14.29
CA ILE A 156 -12.77 1.13 13.73
C ILE A 156 -11.27 1.13 13.43
N ALA A 157 -10.53 0.23 14.09
CA ALA A 157 -9.11 0.05 13.87
C ALA A 157 -8.83 -0.62 12.51
N GLY A 158 -7.63 -0.39 11.96
CA GLY A 158 -7.16 -1.10 10.76
C GLY A 158 -7.86 -0.71 9.44
N LEU A 159 -8.48 0.46 9.38
CA LEU A 159 -8.99 1.02 8.13
C LEU A 159 -7.86 1.55 7.23
N SER A 160 -8.22 2.03 6.04
CA SER A 160 -7.29 2.45 5.01
C SER A 160 -6.57 3.76 5.34
N ALA A 161 -5.44 3.98 4.67
CA ALA A 161 -4.71 5.26 4.70
C ALA A 161 -5.59 6.45 4.25
N LEU A 162 -6.56 6.20 3.36
CA LEU A 162 -7.57 7.17 2.95
C LEU A 162 -8.45 7.60 4.13
N ASP A 163 -8.96 6.65 4.92
CA ASP A 163 -9.81 6.95 6.07
C ASP A 163 -9.07 7.84 7.08
N PHE A 164 -7.81 7.51 7.35
CA PHE A 164 -6.94 8.32 8.19
C PHE A 164 -6.79 9.75 7.66
N LEU A 165 -6.36 9.92 6.41
CA LEU A 165 -6.11 11.25 5.83
C LEU A 165 -7.36 12.11 5.79
N PHE A 166 -8.49 11.52 5.40
CA PHE A 166 -9.72 12.27 5.20
C PHE A 166 -10.34 12.69 6.53
N ASN A 167 -10.33 11.83 7.56
CA ASN A 167 -10.88 12.19 8.86
C ASN A 167 -9.97 13.09 9.69
N THR A 168 -8.65 12.95 9.57
CA THR A 168 -7.72 13.81 10.33
C THR A 168 -7.51 15.16 9.66
N GLY A 169 -7.41 15.19 8.34
CA GLY A 169 -6.93 16.37 7.60
C GLY A 169 -5.50 16.79 7.97
N MET A 170 -4.81 16.00 8.80
CA MET A 170 -3.51 16.33 9.35
C MET A 170 -2.41 16.02 8.37
N ASP A 171 -1.29 16.71 8.56
CA ASP A 171 -0.03 16.31 7.98
C ASP A 171 0.46 15.03 8.67
N ALA A 172 0.54 13.96 7.91
CA ALA A 172 0.75 12.64 8.48
C ALA A 172 2.13 12.43 9.13
N PRO A 173 3.24 13.02 8.64
CA PRO A 173 4.52 13.00 9.36
C PRO A 173 4.41 13.59 10.77
N ALA A 174 3.72 14.72 10.94
CA ALA A 174 3.54 15.32 12.27
C ALA A 174 2.72 14.40 13.19
N PHE A 175 1.69 13.76 12.64
CA PHE A 175 0.88 12.81 13.39
C PHE A 175 1.68 11.56 13.81
N PHE A 176 2.42 10.94 12.89
CA PHE A 176 3.22 9.75 13.19
C PHE A 176 4.46 10.04 14.04
N ALA A 177 5.05 11.24 13.94
CA ALA A 177 6.12 11.67 14.83
C ALA A 177 5.62 11.80 16.28
N ALA A 178 4.39 12.27 16.49
CA ALA A 178 3.74 12.28 17.79
C ALA A 178 3.31 10.87 18.25
N PHE A 179 3.01 9.99 17.30
CA PHE A 179 2.65 8.59 17.52
C PHE A 179 3.92 7.72 17.60
N ALA A 180 4.71 7.91 18.65
CA ALA A 180 6.02 7.28 18.85
C ALA A 180 6.09 5.80 18.37
N TYR A 181 6.81 5.57 17.27
CA TYR A 181 7.33 4.24 16.98
C TYR A 181 8.58 4.03 17.85
N PRO A 182 8.70 2.89 18.56
CA PRO A 182 9.95 2.57 19.24
C PRO A 182 11.11 2.60 18.24
N GLU A 183 12.28 3.04 18.69
CA GLU A 183 13.51 3.24 17.89
C GLU A 183 13.99 2.00 17.09
N SER A 184 13.30 0.85 17.18
CA SER A 184 13.64 -0.40 16.50
C SER A 184 13.53 -0.37 14.97
N VAL A 185 13.04 0.74 14.39
CA VAL A 185 12.98 0.97 12.93
C VAL A 185 13.85 2.17 12.50
N ALA A 186 14.51 2.85 13.44
CA ALA A 186 15.39 3.97 13.14
C ALA A 186 16.86 3.53 13.15
N ARG A 187 17.43 3.48 11.94
CA ARG A 187 18.82 3.17 11.54
C ARG A 187 19.07 1.74 11.07
#